data_AF-A0A0F9KUN5-F1
#
_entry.id   AF-A0A0F9KUN5-F1
#
_cell.length_a   1.000
_cell.length_b   1.000
_cell.length_c   1.000
_cell.angle_alpha   90.00
_cell.angle_beta   90.00
_cell.angle_gamma   90.00
#
_symmetry.space_group_name_H-M   'P 1'
#
loop_
_entity.id
_entity.type
_entity.pdbx_description
1 polymer ?
#
loop_
_entity_poly.entity_id
_entity_poly.type
_entity_poly.pdbx_seq_one_letter_code
_entity_poly.pdbx_strand_id
1 'polypeptide(L)' 'MTDETVTTCAGCGAHRYCREYQGIYLCLSGAWHCWKHRETILAKHNEEAKEDK' A
#
# COMPACT_ATOMS: atom_id res chain seq x y z
N MET A 1 15.09 1.77 9.16
CA MET A 1 14.21 0.68 9.62
C MET A 1 13.02 0.65 8.68
N THR A 2 12.65 -0.53 8.19
CA THR A 2 11.45 -0.71 7.36
C THR A 2 10.28 -0.93 8.31
N ASP A 3 9.30 -0.03 8.29
CA ASP A 3 8.12 -0.14 9.14
C ASP A 3 7.22 -1.24 8.56
N GLU A 4 7.45 -2.46 9.03
CA GLU A 4 6.73 -3.66 8.63
C GLU A 4 5.78 -4.06 9.75
N THR A 5 4.50 -4.19 9.45
CA THR A 5 3.47 -4.50 10.43
C THR A 5 2.31 -5.23 9.78
N VAL A 6 1.53 -5.95 10.59
CA VAL A 6 0.28 -6.55 10.12
C VAL A 6 -0.80 -5.48 10.17
N THR A 7 -1.20 -5.01 8.98
CA THR A 7 -2.22 -3.97 8.83
C THR A 7 -2.98 -4.14 7.51
N THR A 8 -3.92 -3.26 7.26
CA THR A 8 -4.72 -3.25 6.03
C THR A 8 -3.93 -2.67 4.87
N CYS A 9 -3.77 -3.46 3.80
CA CYS A 9 -3.08 -3.03 2.59
C CYS A 9 -3.88 -1.93 1.87
N ALA A 10 -3.28 -0.77 1.64
CA ALA A 10 -3.88 0.33 0.89
C ALA A 10 -4.19 -0.05 -0.58
N GLY A 11 -3.45 -1.00 -1.16
CA GLY A 11 -3.66 -1.41 -2.55
C GLY A 11 -4.78 -2.42 -2.78
N CYS A 12 -5.00 -3.35 -1.84
CA CYS A 12 -5.98 -4.44 -2.01
C CYS A 12 -7.00 -4.58 -0.87
N GLY A 13 -6.91 -3.73 0.17
CA GLY A 13 -7.80 -3.76 1.34
C GLY A 13 -7.62 -4.97 2.26
N ALA A 14 -6.69 -5.87 1.98
CA ALA A 14 -6.53 -7.08 2.79
C ALA A 14 -5.67 -6.82 4.05
N HIS A 15 -6.11 -7.35 5.20
CA HIS A 15 -5.38 -7.26 6.47
C HIS A 15 -4.32 -8.37 6.57
N ARG A 16 -3.03 -8.01 6.46
CA ARG A 16 -1.90 -8.96 6.43
C ARG A 16 -0.57 -8.25 6.64
N TYR A 17 0.54 -8.99 6.57
CA TYR A 17 1.88 -8.44 6.66
C TYR A 17 2.16 -7.44 5.52
N CYS A 18 2.25 -6.17 5.90
CA CYS A 18 2.46 -5.04 5.02
C CYS A 18 3.70 -4.28 5.43
N ARG A 19 4.21 -3.50 4.49
CA ARG A 19 5.33 -2.59 4.71
C ARG A 19 4.92 -1.20 4.31
N GLU A 20 5.36 -0.22 5.08
CA GLU A 20 5.13 1.19 4.77
C GLU A 20 5.96 1.61 3.55
N TYR A 21 5.31 2.34 2.65
CA TYR A 21 5.92 2.95 1.48
C TYR A 21 5.34 4.36 1.30
N GLN A 22 6.12 5.38 1.66
CA GLN A 22 5.72 6.79 1.50
C GLN A 22 4.34 7.11 2.10
N GLY A 23 4.06 6.59 3.31
CA GLY A 23 2.81 6.85 4.05
C GLY A 23 1.65 5.90 3.75
N ILE A 24 1.80 4.93 2.84
CA ILE A 24 0.82 3.86 2.61
C ILE A 24 1.38 2.48 2.98
N TYR A 25 0.53 1.61 3.51
CA TYR A 25 0.92 0.23 3.82
C TYR A 25 0.57 -0.71 2.68
N LEU A 26 1.54 -1.48 2.21
CA LEU A 26 1.36 -2.39 1.08
C LEU A 26 1.75 -3.81 1.46
N CYS A 27 0.91 -4.78 1.12
CA CYS A 27 1.15 -6.16 1.46
C CYS A 27 2.37 -6.73 0.74
N LEU A 28 3.20 -7.42 1.51
CA LEU A 28 4.35 -8.17 1.01
C LEU A 28 3.96 -9.57 0.54
N SER A 29 2.75 -10.03 0.89
CA SER A 29 2.25 -11.37 0.64
C SER A 29 0.84 -11.41 0.01
N GLY A 30 0.61 -12.42 -0.83
CA GLY A 30 -0.68 -12.73 -1.48
C GLY A 30 -0.63 -12.68 -3.00
N ALA A 31 -1.70 -13.12 -3.66
CA ALA A 31 -1.75 -13.32 -5.12
C ALA A 31 -1.28 -12.12 -5.96
N TRP A 32 -1.52 -10.89 -5.49
CA TRP A 32 -1.16 -9.66 -6.20
C TRP A 32 0.17 -9.02 -5.77
N HIS A 33 0.78 -9.46 -4.65
CA HIS A 33 2.02 -8.87 -4.11
C HIS A 33 2.07 -7.33 -4.27
N CYS A 34 1.13 -6.59 -3.65
CA CYS A 34 0.95 -5.14 -3.89
C CYS A 34 2.24 -4.33 -3.75
N TRP A 35 3.18 -4.75 -2.90
CA TRP A 35 4.51 -4.16 -2.80
C TRP A 35 5.32 -4.12 -4.11
N LYS A 36 5.16 -5.12 -5.00
CA LYS A 36 5.78 -5.11 -6.33
C LYS A 36 5.24 -3.98 -7.21
N HIS A 37 3.99 -3.59 -6.99
CA HIS A 37 3.30 -2.52 -7.71
C HIS A 37 3.20 -1.23 -6.89
N ARG A 38 4.07 -1.05 -5.88
CA ARG A 38 4.01 0.07 -4.92
C ARG A 38 4.00 1.45 -5.57
N GLU A 39 4.75 1.63 -6.66
CA GLU A 39 4.81 2.91 -7.37
C GLU A 39 3.48 3.24 -8.06
N THR A 40 2.85 2.25 -8.72
CA THR A 40 1.54 2.41 -9.36
C THR A 40 0.43 2.64 -8.33
N ILE A 41 0.45 1.91 -7.22
CA ILE A 41 -0.56 2.06 -6.16
C ILE A 41 -0.42 3.43 -5.50
N LEU A 42 0.81 3.87 -5.24
CA LEU A 42 1.06 5.20 -4.69
C LEU A 42 0.62 6.30 -5.65
N ALA A 43 0.89 6.16 -6.95
CA ALA A 43 0.42 7.11 -7.95
C ALA A 43 -1.11 7.27 -7.89
N LYS A 44 -1.85 6.15 -7.92
CA LYS A 44 -3.31 6.15 -7.79
C LYS A 44 -3.80 6.75 -6.47
N HIS A 45 -3.19 6.34 -5.35
CA HIS A 45 -3.54 6.87 -4.04
C HIS A 45 -3.34 8.39 -3.95
N ASN A 46 -2.30 8.92 -4.59
CA ASN A 46 -2.03 10.36 -4.63
C ASN A 46 -2.97 11.11 -5.59
N GLU A 47 -3.48 10.46 -6.63
CA GLU A 47 -4.53 11.01 -7.51
C GLU A 47 -5.84 11.11 -6.73
N GLU A 48 -6.27 10.02 -6.08
CA GLU A 48 -7.47 9.99 -5.24
C GLU A 48 -7.41 11.02 -4.10
N ALA A 49 -6.26 11.19 -3.45
CA ALA A 49 -6.08 12.17 -2.39
C ALA A 49 -6.12 13.64 -2.87
N LYS A 50 -5.97 13.89 -4.19
CA LYS A 50 -6.05 15.24 -4.77
C LYS A 50 -7.46 15.64 -5.18
N GLU A 51 -8.35 14.68 -5.45
CA GLU A 51 -9.72 14.95 -5.87
C GLU A 51 -10.63 15.42 -4.72
N ASP A 52 -10.22 15.24 -3.46
CA ASP A 52 -10.98 15.66 -2.27
C ASP A 52 -10.71 17.12 -1.83
N LYS A 53 -10.14 17.97 -2.70
CA LYS A 53 -9.74 19.35 -2.34
C LYS A 53 -10.37 20.44 -3.19
#